data_AF-A0A953XIM3-F1
#
_entry.id   AF-A0A953XIM3-F1
#
_cell.length_a   1.000
_cell.length_b   1.000
_cell.length_c   1.000
_cell.angle_alpha   90.00
_cell.angle_beta   90.00
_cell.angle_gamma   90.00
#
_symmetry.space_group_name_H-M   'P 1'
#
loop_
_entity.id
_entity.type
_entity.pdbx_description
1 polymer ?
#
loop_
_entity_poly.entity_id
_entity_poly.type
_entity_poly.pdbx_seq_one_letter_code
_entity_poly.pdbx_strand_id
1 'polypeptide(L)'
;CGGIGLVVDVKGNDIYDAGEFGLACGYFMGIGAVRDMDGDDIYHSSRYGLAAAAHAAVGVFMDDKGNDVYEGKTAASIAGVWDIVTGYFYDGGGNDYYHCDGLGLGACAQNGFGIFWDVGGSDVYRGRNSTLGNAGGTTYAAGRLAKNFGIFMDTGGADDSYPRDDRKNGAEVVTGEYGLFLDE
;
A
#
# COMPACT_ATOMS: atom_id res chain seq x y z
N CYS A 1 -17.20 12.48 -12.15
CA CYS A 1 -17.31 13.35 -10.96
C CYS A 1 -16.41 12.73 -9.90
N GLY A 2 -15.56 13.54 -9.27
CA GLY A 2 -14.72 13.14 -8.13
C GLY A 2 -15.26 13.71 -6.83
N GLY A 3 -14.65 13.33 -5.71
CA GLY A 3 -14.97 13.78 -4.36
C GLY A 3 -13.80 13.55 -3.40
N ILE A 4 -13.96 14.01 -2.16
CA ILE A 4 -12.97 13.82 -1.09
C ILE A 4 -13.65 13.09 0.06
N GLY A 5 -13.08 11.96 0.48
CA GLY A 5 -13.42 11.24 1.70
C GLY A 5 -12.24 11.26 2.67
N LEU A 6 -12.50 11.52 3.94
CA LEU A 6 -11.47 11.61 4.98
C LEU A 6 -11.96 10.94 6.27
N VAL A 7 -11.12 10.08 6.84
CA VAL A 7 -11.22 9.60 8.23
C VAL A 7 -10.00 10.10 8.98
N VAL A 8 -10.21 10.66 10.17
CA VAL A 8 -9.13 11.05 11.08
C VAL A 8 -9.50 10.52 12.46
N ASP A 9 -8.65 9.64 12.99
CA ASP A 9 -8.67 9.26 14.39
C ASP A 9 -7.43 9.87 15.08
N VAL A 10 -7.51 9.98 16.40
CA VAL A 10 -6.50 10.64 17.23
C VAL A 10 -5.94 9.68 18.28
N LYS A 11 -6.74 8.70 18.72
CA LYS A 11 -6.37 7.72 19.72
C LYS A 11 -7.42 6.62 19.80
N GLY A 12 -6.96 5.42 20.06
CA GLY A 12 -7.85 4.33 20.45
C GLY A 12 -7.20 3.00 20.20
N ASN A 13 -7.99 1.95 20.29
CA ASN A 13 -7.65 0.65 19.73
C ASN A 13 -8.92 0.26 19.00
N ASP A 14 -8.91 0.46 17.70
CA ASP A 14 -10.07 0.53 16.84
C ASP A 14 -10.06 -0.59 15.81
N ILE A 15 -11.26 -0.87 15.30
CA ILE A 15 -11.46 -1.82 14.21
C ILE A 15 -12.12 -1.09 13.07
N TYR A 16 -11.38 -0.94 11.98
CA TYR A 16 -11.82 -0.32 10.76
C TYR A 16 -12.26 -1.39 9.77
N ASP A 17 -13.58 -1.57 9.60
CA ASP A 17 -14.12 -2.58 8.66
C ASP A 17 -14.73 -1.93 7.43
N ALA A 18 -14.11 -2.17 6.27
CA ALA A 18 -14.60 -1.70 4.98
C ALA A 18 -14.62 -2.80 3.91
N GLY A 19 -15.62 -2.71 3.02
CA GLY A 19 -15.77 -3.58 1.88
C GLY A 19 -14.87 -3.20 0.70
N GLU A 20 -15.41 -3.30 -0.53
CA GLU A 20 -14.73 -2.80 -1.72
C GLU A 20 -14.88 -1.28 -1.85
N PHE A 21 -13.88 -0.61 -2.44
CA PHE A 21 -13.84 0.85 -2.59
C PHE A 21 -13.97 1.57 -1.24
N GLY A 22 -13.21 1.09 -0.27
CA GLY A 22 -13.35 1.42 1.14
C GLY A 22 -12.34 2.44 1.64
N LEU A 23 -11.76 2.15 2.81
CA LEU A 23 -10.82 3.01 3.53
C LEU A 23 -9.71 3.54 2.62
N ALA A 24 -9.49 4.85 2.65
CA ALA A 24 -8.46 5.54 1.88
C ALA A 24 -8.50 5.26 0.36
N CYS A 25 -9.61 4.78 -0.20
CA CYS A 25 -9.68 4.48 -1.63
C CYS A 25 -9.94 5.73 -2.46
N GLY A 26 -9.07 5.99 -3.44
CA GLY A 26 -9.34 6.93 -4.52
C GLY A 26 -10.05 6.26 -5.71
N TYR A 27 -11.22 6.73 -6.11
CA TYR A 27 -11.90 6.23 -7.31
C TYR A 27 -12.42 7.35 -8.20
N PHE A 28 -12.13 7.28 -9.50
CA PHE A 28 -12.66 8.14 -10.56
C PHE A 28 -12.53 9.65 -10.29
N MET A 29 -11.30 10.18 -10.37
CA MET A 29 -10.98 11.58 -10.05
C MET A 29 -11.23 11.97 -8.58
N GLY A 30 -11.37 10.99 -7.69
CA GLY A 30 -11.58 11.19 -6.26
C GLY A 30 -10.30 11.05 -5.43
N ILE A 31 -10.39 11.50 -4.18
CA ILE A 31 -9.36 11.34 -3.15
C ILE A 31 -10.00 10.63 -1.95
N GLY A 32 -9.40 9.52 -1.54
CA GLY A 32 -9.69 8.87 -0.26
C GLY A 32 -8.50 9.01 0.67
N ALA A 33 -8.74 9.44 1.91
CA ALA A 33 -7.70 9.60 2.91
C ALA A 33 -8.11 9.02 4.27
N VAL A 34 -7.17 8.36 4.95
CA VAL A 34 -7.25 7.96 6.35
C VAL A 34 -5.99 8.44 7.05
N ARG A 35 -6.14 8.97 8.27
CA ARG A 35 -5.04 9.15 9.20
C ARG A 35 -5.42 8.68 10.59
N ASP A 36 -4.72 7.69 11.10
CA ASP A 36 -4.72 7.34 12.52
C ASP A 36 -3.44 7.91 13.16
N MET A 37 -3.50 8.27 14.45
CA MET A 37 -2.38 8.88 15.16
C MET A 37 -1.87 8.06 16.34
N ASP A 38 -2.65 7.11 16.85
CA ASP A 38 -2.30 6.33 18.05
C ASP A 38 -3.24 5.14 18.24
N GLY A 39 -2.70 3.94 18.29
CA GLY A 39 -3.46 2.77 18.73
C GLY A 39 -2.71 1.47 18.56
N ASP A 40 -3.36 0.36 18.90
CA ASP A 40 -3.04 -0.92 18.27
C ASP A 40 -4.34 -1.34 17.58
N ASP A 41 -4.38 -1.21 16.26
CA ASP A 41 -5.56 -1.14 15.43
C ASP A 41 -5.64 -2.30 14.43
N ILE A 42 -6.87 -2.55 13.97
CA ILE A 42 -7.14 -3.59 12.98
C ILE A 42 -7.88 -2.98 11.79
N TYR A 43 -7.25 -3.06 10.63
CA TYR A 43 -7.74 -2.52 9.38
C TYR A 43 -8.14 -3.63 8.42
N HIS A 44 -9.46 -3.78 8.20
CA HIS A 44 -10.00 -4.70 7.23
C HIS A 44 -10.45 -3.98 5.96
N SER A 45 -9.99 -4.47 4.82
CA SER A 45 -10.46 -4.05 3.50
C SER A 45 -10.59 -5.20 2.52
N SER A 46 -11.40 -5.02 1.48
CA SER A 46 -11.48 -5.95 0.34
C SER A 46 -10.62 -5.44 -0.83
N ARG A 47 -11.09 -5.61 -2.07
CA ARG A 47 -10.52 -4.97 -3.26
C ARG A 47 -10.71 -3.45 -3.17
N TYR A 48 -9.69 -2.69 -3.51
CA TYR A 48 -9.71 -1.22 -3.48
C TYR A 48 -9.93 -0.65 -2.08
N GLY A 49 -9.02 -0.92 -1.16
CA GLY A 49 -8.96 -0.31 0.18
C GLY A 49 -7.53 0.04 0.56
N LEU A 50 -7.31 0.60 1.74
CA LEU A 50 -6.00 0.95 2.32
C LEU A 50 -5.03 1.61 1.31
N ALA A 51 -5.35 2.83 0.89
CA ALA A 51 -4.62 3.63 -0.11
C ALA A 51 -4.62 3.09 -1.56
N ALA A 52 -5.48 2.11 -1.88
CA ALA A 52 -5.72 1.75 -3.28
C ALA A 52 -6.32 2.92 -4.08
N ALA A 53 -6.02 2.97 -5.38
CA ALA A 53 -6.58 3.97 -6.26
C ALA A 53 -6.82 3.44 -7.68
N ALA A 54 -7.88 3.93 -8.32
CA ALA A 54 -8.16 3.67 -9.73
C ALA A 54 -8.81 4.86 -10.47
N HIS A 55 -8.53 4.95 -11.77
CA HIS A 55 -9.11 5.91 -12.71
C HIS A 55 -8.83 7.38 -12.35
N ALA A 56 -7.59 7.84 -12.50
CA ALA A 56 -7.22 9.26 -12.26
C ALA A 56 -7.45 9.74 -10.81
N ALA A 57 -7.26 8.88 -9.83
CA ALA A 57 -7.57 9.11 -8.41
C ALA A 57 -6.35 9.00 -7.49
N VAL A 58 -6.54 9.38 -6.21
CA VAL A 58 -5.51 9.34 -5.17
C VAL A 58 -6.03 8.62 -3.93
N GLY A 59 -5.26 7.65 -3.42
CA GLY A 59 -5.48 7.02 -2.12
C GLY A 59 -4.35 7.35 -1.15
N VAL A 60 -4.68 7.74 0.08
CA VAL A 60 -3.71 8.12 1.12
C VAL A 60 -4.08 7.45 2.43
N PHE A 61 -3.16 6.67 3.00
CA PHE A 61 -3.32 6.04 4.30
C PHE A 61 -2.09 6.33 5.14
N MET A 62 -2.29 6.77 6.37
CA MET A 62 -1.25 7.10 7.33
C MET A 62 -1.67 6.54 8.68
N ASP A 63 -0.87 5.64 9.24
CA ASP A 63 -0.87 5.34 10.67
C ASP A 63 0.40 5.95 11.24
N ASP A 64 0.31 6.68 12.35
CA ASP A 64 1.48 7.36 12.92
C ASP A 64 2.25 6.47 13.93
N LYS A 65 1.63 5.41 14.49
CA LYS A 65 2.25 4.44 15.43
C LYS A 65 1.25 3.37 15.88
N GLY A 66 1.75 2.18 16.17
CA GLY A 66 0.96 1.16 16.86
C GLY A 66 1.62 -0.21 16.88
N ASN A 67 0.84 -1.27 17.05
CA ASN A 67 1.21 -2.60 16.56
C ASN A 67 -0.03 -3.12 15.84
N ASP A 68 -0.05 -2.95 14.53
CA ASP A 68 -1.25 -2.89 13.74
C ASP A 68 -1.40 -4.11 12.82
N VAL A 69 -2.65 -4.38 12.47
CA VAL A 69 -3.00 -5.48 11.57
C VAL A 69 -3.72 -4.94 10.35
N TYR A 70 -3.09 -5.10 9.19
CA TYR A 70 -3.59 -4.64 7.90
C TYR A 70 -4.00 -5.82 7.02
N GLU A 71 -5.30 -6.01 6.84
CA GLU A 71 -5.84 -7.07 6.00
C GLU A 71 -6.51 -6.52 4.73
N GLY A 72 -5.85 -6.73 3.60
CA GLY A 72 -6.41 -6.60 2.26
C GLY A 72 -6.83 -7.96 1.70
N LYS A 73 -8.13 -8.30 1.75
CA LYS A 73 -8.62 -9.64 1.40
C LYS A 73 -8.34 -10.06 -0.05
N THR A 74 -8.09 -9.11 -0.95
CA THR A 74 -7.86 -9.38 -2.38
C THR A 74 -6.83 -8.40 -2.98
N ALA A 75 -6.57 -8.53 -4.28
CA ALA A 75 -5.66 -7.65 -5.01
C ALA A 75 -6.14 -6.19 -5.00
N ALA A 76 -5.23 -5.24 -5.23
CA ALA A 76 -5.54 -3.81 -5.24
C ALA A 76 -6.02 -3.30 -3.89
N SER A 77 -5.42 -3.78 -2.80
CA SER A 77 -5.71 -3.32 -1.45
C SER A 77 -4.59 -2.39 -1.01
N ILE A 78 -3.70 -2.84 -0.15
CA ILE A 78 -2.69 -2.01 0.52
C ILE A 78 -1.76 -1.31 -0.49
N ALA A 79 -1.93 0.00 -0.71
CA ALA A 79 -1.21 0.79 -1.74
C ALA A 79 -1.18 0.13 -3.14
N GLY A 80 -2.18 -0.68 -3.47
CA GLY A 80 -2.27 -1.37 -4.75
C GLY A 80 -3.01 -0.54 -5.78
N VAL A 81 -2.33 -0.09 -6.84
CA VAL A 81 -2.89 0.97 -7.70
C VAL A 81 -2.81 0.70 -9.21
N TRP A 82 -3.83 1.14 -9.96
CA TRP A 82 -3.76 1.18 -11.42
C TRP A 82 -4.59 2.26 -12.08
N ASP A 83 -4.25 2.57 -13.33
CA ASP A 83 -4.99 3.46 -14.22
C ASP A 83 -4.81 4.96 -13.92
N ILE A 84 -3.57 5.44 -14.11
CA ILE A 84 -3.14 6.84 -13.97
C ILE A 84 -3.44 7.37 -12.57
N VAL A 85 -2.80 6.83 -11.54
CA VAL A 85 -3.20 7.05 -10.15
C VAL A 85 -2.01 7.11 -9.21
N THR A 86 -2.26 7.59 -8.00
CA THR A 86 -1.28 7.55 -6.90
C THR A 86 -1.89 6.89 -5.67
N GLY A 87 -1.15 5.97 -5.05
CA GLY A 87 -1.45 5.41 -3.74
C GLY A 87 -0.26 5.63 -2.82
N TYR A 88 -0.52 6.16 -1.62
CA TYR A 88 0.49 6.37 -0.60
C TYR A 88 0.01 5.73 0.71
N PHE A 89 0.72 4.72 1.16
CA PHE A 89 0.53 4.06 2.45
C PHE A 89 1.76 4.30 3.29
N TYR A 90 1.54 4.74 4.53
CA TYR A 90 2.56 5.03 5.52
C TYR A 90 2.14 4.42 6.86
N ASP A 91 3.07 3.70 7.48
CA ASP A 91 3.03 3.32 8.89
C ASP A 91 4.24 3.94 9.60
N GLY A 92 4.00 4.59 10.74
CA GLY A 92 4.99 5.31 11.52
C GLY A 92 5.77 4.46 12.52
N GLY A 93 5.39 3.20 12.69
CA GLY A 93 6.15 2.14 13.33
C GLY A 93 5.34 1.28 14.27
N GLY A 94 5.87 0.10 14.56
CA GLY A 94 5.17 -0.89 15.34
C GLY A 94 5.83 -2.25 15.31
N ASN A 95 5.03 -3.31 15.40
CA ASN A 95 5.44 -4.64 14.96
C ASN A 95 4.21 -5.19 14.26
N ASP A 96 4.17 -4.96 12.98
CA ASP A 96 2.95 -4.88 12.22
C ASP A 96 2.78 -6.12 11.33
N TYR A 97 1.53 -6.42 11.05
CA TYR A 97 1.17 -7.53 10.19
C TYR A 97 0.44 -7.02 8.96
N TYR A 98 1.02 -7.28 7.80
CA TYR A 98 0.47 -6.91 6.51
C TYR A 98 0.06 -8.14 5.73
N HIS A 99 -1.20 -8.22 5.29
CA HIS A 99 -1.66 -9.27 4.39
C HIS A 99 -2.42 -8.68 3.20
N CYS A 100 -1.93 -8.94 1.99
CA CYS A 100 -2.67 -8.66 0.76
C CYS A 100 -2.53 -9.77 -0.27
N ASP A 101 -3.53 -9.95 -1.13
CA ASP A 101 -3.55 -11.02 -2.13
C ASP A 101 -3.38 -10.50 -3.57
N GLY A 102 -2.13 -10.17 -3.94
CA GLY A 102 -1.79 -9.57 -5.24
C GLY A 102 -1.92 -8.04 -5.22
N LEU A 103 -1.48 -7.39 -6.31
CA LEU A 103 -1.25 -5.95 -6.42
C LEU A 103 -1.43 -5.14 -5.12
N GLY A 104 -0.43 -5.13 -4.27
CA GLY A 104 -0.43 -4.43 -2.99
C GLY A 104 1.00 -4.17 -2.52
N LEU A 105 1.16 -3.64 -1.31
CA LEU A 105 2.45 -3.22 -0.74
C LEU A 105 3.26 -2.40 -1.75
N GLY A 106 2.63 -1.34 -2.28
CA GLY A 106 3.24 -0.41 -3.23
C GLY A 106 3.31 -0.92 -4.68
N ALA A 107 2.74 -2.08 -4.99
CA ALA A 107 2.68 -2.57 -6.36
C ALA A 107 1.70 -1.78 -7.23
N CYS A 108 2.03 -1.63 -8.51
CA CYS A 108 1.25 -0.78 -9.43
C CYS A 108 1.20 -1.32 -10.86
N ALA A 109 0.19 -0.85 -11.62
CA ALA A 109 0.03 -1.13 -13.05
C ALA A 109 -0.58 0.07 -13.80
N GLN A 110 -0.55 0.04 -15.13
CA GLN A 110 -1.28 0.99 -15.99
C GLN A 110 -1.06 2.49 -15.64
N ASN A 111 0.19 2.90 -15.53
CA ASN A 111 0.66 4.24 -15.15
C ASN A 111 0.35 4.63 -13.71
N GLY A 112 0.32 3.65 -12.82
CA GLY A 112 0.17 3.86 -11.39
C GLY A 112 1.49 4.22 -10.71
N PHE A 113 1.38 5.01 -9.65
CA PHE A 113 2.45 5.27 -8.70
C PHE A 113 2.02 4.76 -7.32
N GLY A 114 2.49 3.58 -6.94
CA GLY A 114 2.23 2.97 -5.64
C GLY A 114 3.42 3.17 -4.71
N ILE A 115 3.18 3.69 -3.51
CA ILE A 115 4.18 3.88 -2.47
C ILE A 115 3.65 3.21 -1.21
N PHE A 116 4.44 2.29 -0.68
CA PHE A 116 4.26 1.69 0.63
C PHE A 116 5.53 1.98 1.44
N TRP A 117 5.34 2.54 2.64
CA TRP A 117 6.42 2.89 3.54
C TRP A 117 6.05 2.49 4.96
N ASP A 118 6.82 1.56 5.51
CA ASP A 118 6.78 1.15 6.91
C ASP A 118 8.03 1.69 7.64
N VAL A 119 7.85 2.18 8.87
CA VAL A 119 8.92 2.81 9.67
C VAL A 119 9.10 2.14 11.02
N GLY A 120 10.02 1.20 11.14
CA GLY A 120 10.42 0.72 12.46
C GLY A 120 9.52 -0.39 12.95
N GLY A 121 10.13 -1.50 13.30
CA GLY A 121 9.37 -2.65 13.75
C GLY A 121 10.05 -3.92 13.32
N SER A 122 9.54 -5.05 13.80
CA SER A 122 9.85 -6.37 13.28
C SER A 122 8.59 -6.92 12.63
N ASP A 123 8.49 -6.73 11.33
CA ASP A 123 7.22 -6.73 10.61
C ASP A 123 7.03 -8.00 9.79
N VAL A 124 5.76 -8.34 9.58
CA VAL A 124 5.38 -9.55 8.85
C VAL A 124 4.59 -9.19 7.62
N TYR A 125 5.23 -9.33 6.47
CA TYR A 125 4.62 -9.11 5.17
C TYR A 125 4.13 -10.44 4.57
N ARG A 126 2.84 -10.48 4.23
CA ARG A 126 2.19 -11.61 3.54
C ARG A 126 1.58 -11.13 2.24
N GLY A 127 2.00 -11.75 1.14
CA GLY A 127 1.39 -11.52 -0.16
C GLY A 127 1.94 -12.39 -1.27
N ARG A 128 1.48 -12.16 -2.50
CA ARG A 128 1.85 -12.94 -3.68
C ARG A 128 2.76 -12.14 -4.63
N ASN A 129 3.08 -12.69 -5.79
CA ASN A 129 4.11 -12.19 -6.72
C ASN A 129 4.01 -10.70 -7.12
N SER A 130 2.81 -10.10 -7.12
CA SER A 130 2.63 -8.68 -7.45
C SER A 130 2.48 -7.86 -6.17
N THR A 131 3.53 -7.84 -5.35
CA THR A 131 3.63 -7.07 -4.11
C THR A 131 5.05 -6.51 -3.96
N LEU A 132 5.31 -5.74 -2.91
CA LEU A 132 6.64 -5.26 -2.52
C LEU A 132 7.27 -4.39 -3.62
N GLY A 133 6.55 -3.32 -3.98
CA GLY A 133 7.01 -2.36 -4.98
C GLY A 133 7.00 -2.90 -6.42
N ASN A 134 6.27 -3.98 -6.69
CA ASN A 134 6.21 -4.55 -8.03
C ASN A 134 5.58 -3.56 -9.03
N ALA A 135 6.35 -3.13 -10.01
CA ALA A 135 5.87 -2.34 -11.15
C ALA A 135 5.49 -3.29 -12.32
N GLY A 136 4.19 -3.45 -12.55
CA GLY A 136 3.65 -4.34 -13.58
C GLY A 136 3.88 -3.87 -15.02
N GLY A 137 3.33 -4.61 -15.99
CA GLY A 137 3.45 -4.25 -17.41
C GLY A 137 2.71 -2.96 -17.79
N THR A 138 3.24 -2.27 -18.80
CA THR A 138 2.63 -1.06 -19.38
C THR A 138 1.93 -1.36 -20.71
N THR A 139 1.62 -2.60 -21.05
CA THR A 139 1.05 -2.93 -22.37
C THR A 139 -0.37 -2.39 -22.56
N TYR A 140 -1.11 -2.18 -21.47
CA TYR A 140 -2.46 -1.62 -21.50
C TYR A 140 -2.46 -0.21 -22.12
N ALA A 141 -3.35 0.01 -23.09
CA ALA A 141 -3.47 1.26 -23.84
C ALA A 141 -2.12 1.80 -24.40
N ALA A 142 -1.28 0.89 -24.91
CA ALA A 142 0.06 1.20 -25.43
C ALA A 142 0.96 1.95 -24.42
N GLY A 143 0.75 1.69 -23.12
CA GLY A 143 1.49 2.28 -22.01
C GLY A 143 1.16 3.72 -21.73
N ARG A 144 0.18 4.30 -22.44
CA ARG A 144 -0.23 5.71 -22.32
C ARG A 144 0.94 6.69 -22.22
N LEU A 145 2.04 6.36 -22.89
CA LEU A 145 3.29 7.13 -22.91
C LEU A 145 3.91 7.37 -21.52
N ALA A 146 3.54 6.59 -20.50
CA ALA A 146 4.06 6.70 -19.15
C ALA A 146 4.47 5.32 -18.60
N LYS A 147 5.11 5.30 -17.44
CA LYS A 147 5.61 4.10 -16.78
C LYS A 147 4.87 3.88 -15.46
N ASN A 148 5.10 2.72 -14.85
CA ASN A 148 4.63 2.38 -13.52
C ASN A 148 5.76 2.66 -12.54
N PHE A 149 5.47 3.20 -11.36
CA PHE A 149 6.44 3.38 -10.28
C PHE A 149 5.92 2.64 -9.04
N GLY A 150 6.56 1.53 -8.69
CA GLY A 150 6.17 0.75 -7.51
C GLY A 150 7.28 0.88 -6.48
N ILE A 151 6.95 1.35 -5.29
CA ILE A 151 7.91 1.58 -4.21
C ILE A 151 7.42 0.86 -2.97
N PHE A 152 8.28 0.01 -2.44
CA PHE A 152 8.19 -0.55 -1.11
C PHE A 152 9.44 -0.14 -0.33
N MET A 153 9.23 0.43 0.84
CA MET A 153 10.29 0.81 1.77
C MET A 153 9.90 0.29 3.15
N ASP A 154 10.76 -0.54 3.71
CA ASP A 154 10.86 -0.78 5.14
C ASP A 154 12.11 -0.01 5.61
N THR A 155 11.96 0.78 6.67
CA THR A 155 13.04 1.62 7.20
C THR A 155 13.28 1.39 8.69
N GLY A 156 12.92 0.21 9.18
CA GLY A 156 12.92 -0.09 10.60
C GLY A 156 14.20 -0.66 11.22
N GLY A 157 15.12 -1.16 10.40
CA GLY A 157 16.41 -1.72 10.84
C GLY A 157 16.30 -2.99 11.68
N ALA A 158 15.12 -3.61 11.77
CA ALA A 158 14.92 -4.87 12.49
C ALA A 158 14.80 -6.06 11.52
N ASP A 159 14.49 -7.25 12.07
CA ASP A 159 14.41 -8.47 11.28
C ASP A 159 12.97 -8.76 10.85
N ASP A 160 12.69 -8.52 9.57
CA ASP A 160 11.35 -8.68 8.99
C ASP A 160 11.13 -10.03 8.31
N SER A 161 9.86 -10.36 8.10
CA SER A 161 9.43 -11.56 7.39
C SER A 161 8.77 -11.22 6.07
N TYR A 162 9.46 -11.56 4.97
CA TYR A 162 8.93 -11.37 3.62
C TYR A 162 8.26 -12.63 3.06
N PRO A 163 7.25 -12.49 2.19
CA PRO A 163 6.55 -13.62 1.58
C PRO A 163 7.30 -14.24 0.38
N ARG A 164 8.48 -13.71 0.03
CA ARG A 164 9.22 -14.08 -1.17
C ARG A 164 10.70 -14.26 -0.85
N ASP A 165 11.29 -15.35 -1.36
CA ASP A 165 12.71 -15.67 -1.14
C ASP A 165 13.69 -14.69 -1.80
N ASP A 166 13.22 -13.88 -2.75
CA ASP A 166 14.03 -12.86 -3.43
C ASP A 166 14.00 -11.48 -2.75
N ARG A 167 13.46 -11.40 -1.52
CA ARG A 167 13.37 -10.21 -0.67
C ARG A 167 13.84 -10.57 0.74
N LYS A 168 14.57 -9.67 1.38
CA LYS A 168 15.23 -9.92 2.67
C LYS A 168 15.68 -8.62 3.33
N ASN A 169 15.92 -8.71 4.63
CA ASN A 169 16.49 -7.66 5.49
C ASN A 169 17.76 -7.05 4.92
N GLY A 170 17.85 -5.72 4.99
CA GLY A 170 18.99 -4.93 4.53
C GLY A 170 19.25 -4.99 3.03
N ALA A 171 18.22 -5.23 2.20
CA ALA A 171 18.36 -5.35 0.76
C ALA A 171 17.67 -4.21 0.00
N GLU A 172 18.41 -3.63 -0.93
CA GLU A 172 17.86 -2.79 -1.99
C GLU A 172 17.73 -3.62 -3.28
N VAL A 173 16.52 -3.71 -3.84
CA VAL A 173 16.26 -4.43 -5.09
C VAL A 173 15.45 -3.56 -6.04
N VAL A 174 16.08 -3.23 -7.17
CA VAL A 174 15.39 -2.61 -8.31
C VAL A 174 14.93 -3.70 -9.27
N THR A 175 13.63 -3.71 -9.60
CA THR A 175 13.04 -4.63 -10.58
C THR A 175 12.46 -3.91 -11.78
N GLY A 176 12.74 -4.45 -12.97
CA GLY A 176 12.40 -3.79 -14.21
C GLY A 176 13.09 -2.43 -14.30
N GLU A 177 12.35 -1.40 -14.69
CA GLU A 177 12.89 -0.06 -14.88
C GLU A 177 12.54 0.88 -13.69
N TYR A 178 11.54 0.53 -12.85
CA TYR A 178 10.92 1.47 -11.88
C TYR A 178 10.24 0.81 -10.67
N GLY A 179 10.48 -0.48 -10.41
CA GLY A 179 10.07 -1.12 -9.15
C GLY A 179 11.20 -1.06 -8.14
N LEU A 180 10.96 -0.54 -6.94
CA LEU A 180 11.92 -0.46 -5.84
C LEU A 180 11.39 -1.25 -4.65
N PHE A 181 12.24 -2.12 -4.14
CA PHE A 181 12.16 -2.66 -2.78
C PHE A 181 13.38 -2.15 -2.02
N LEU A 182 13.15 -1.61 -0.85
CA LEU A 182 14.17 -1.18 0.08
C LEU A 182 13.80 -1.69 1.47
N ASP A 183 14.82 -2.15 2.17
CA ASP A 183 14.80 -2.54 3.57
C ASP A 183 16.15 -2.08 4.14
N GLU A 184 16.11 -1.16 5.11
CA GLU A 184 17.28 -0.53 5.76
C GLU A 184 17.39 -0.90 7.24
#